data_AF-A0A378UUT5-F1
#
_entry.id   AF-A0A378UUT5-F1
#
_cell.length_a   1.000
_cell.length_b   1.000
_cell.length_c   1.000
_cell.angle_alpha   90.00
_cell.angle_beta   90.00
_cell.angle_gamma   90.00
#
_symmetry.space_group_name_H-M   'P 1'
#
loop_
_entity.id
_entity.type
_entity.pdbx_description
1 polymer ?
#
loop_
_entity_poly.entity_id
_entity_poly.type
_entity_poly.pdbx_seq_one_letter_code
_entity_poly.pdbx_strand_id
1 'polypeptide(L)'
;MRQRLESDHLWQAMTVDGSATGPWIKGSLAVRASTALLSLLAVALPLMVACGHSDPAAGEPGRLQGAGPTSYPLTIENCGVTVTFDGPPQRAVSLYQASTEILLALGLADRMVGTSTWFDPVLPELADDNADVPRLADNDRDWKSCSVSSRTW
;
A
#
# COMPACT_ATOMS: atom_id res chain seq x y z
N MET A 1 -0.27 -13.07 -33.40
CA MET A 1 -0.01 -11.69 -33.88
C MET A 1 -1.31 -10.89 -34.02
N ARG A 2 -2.16 -10.83 -32.97
CA ARG A 2 -3.42 -10.06 -32.96
C ARG A 2 -3.97 -9.94 -31.52
N GLN A 3 -3.23 -9.32 -30.61
CA GLN A 3 -3.72 -8.86 -29.29
C GLN A 3 -2.79 -7.77 -28.70
N ARG A 4 -2.26 -6.87 -29.54
CA ARG A 4 -1.35 -5.79 -29.11
C ARG A 4 -1.80 -4.40 -29.59
N LEU A 5 -3.09 -4.19 -29.88
CA LEU A 5 -3.57 -2.91 -30.41
C LEU A 5 -4.76 -2.30 -29.64
N GLU A 6 -5.17 -2.86 -28.50
CA GLU A 6 -6.35 -2.36 -27.75
C GLU A 6 -6.00 -1.58 -26.47
N SER A 7 -4.73 -1.51 -26.05
CA SER A 7 -4.34 -0.83 -24.80
C SER A 7 -3.94 0.64 -24.97
N ASP A 8 -3.75 1.12 -26.19
CA ASP A 8 -3.20 2.47 -26.44
C ASP A 8 -4.28 3.59 -26.52
N HIS A 9 -5.56 3.26 -26.35
CA HIS A 9 -6.67 4.23 -26.49
C HIS A 9 -7.35 4.67 -25.19
N LEU A 10 -6.90 4.18 -24.03
CA LEU A 10 -7.55 4.50 -22.74
C LEU A 10 -6.89 5.62 -21.93
N TRP A 11 -5.83 6.24 -22.45
CA TRP A 11 -5.06 7.26 -21.70
C TRP A 11 -5.22 8.73 -22.18
N GLN A 12 -6.19 9.06 -23.04
CA GLN A 12 -6.30 10.44 -23.60
C GLN A 12 -7.67 11.15 -23.46
N ALA A 13 -8.59 10.70 -22.61
CA ALA A 13 -9.94 11.29 -22.54
C ALA A 13 -10.21 12.25 -21.37
N MET A 14 -9.19 12.82 -20.72
CA MET A 14 -9.39 13.85 -19.68
C MET A 14 -8.53 15.08 -19.93
N THR A 15 -8.85 15.84 -20.98
CA THR A 15 -8.44 17.24 -21.11
C THR A 15 -9.67 18.10 -21.35
N VAL A 16 -9.82 19.09 -20.48
CA VAL A 16 -10.87 20.12 -20.47
C VAL A 16 -10.60 21.12 -21.59
N ASP A 17 -11.59 21.35 -22.47
CA ASP A 17 -11.76 22.56 -23.30
C ASP A 17 -13.27 22.59 -23.66
N GLY A 18 -14.08 23.57 -23.29
CA GLY A 18 -14.00 24.97 -23.68
C GLY A 18 -15.06 25.24 -24.75
N SER A 19 -15.80 26.34 -24.59
CA SER A 19 -16.77 26.94 -25.53
C SER A 19 -18.25 26.48 -25.48
N ALA A 20 -19.10 27.35 -24.92
CA ALA A 20 -20.36 27.74 -25.54
C ALA A 20 -20.89 29.04 -24.92
N THR A 21 -20.89 30.09 -25.74
CA THR A 21 -21.39 31.45 -25.51
C THR A 21 -22.92 31.53 -25.60
N GLY A 22 -23.58 32.34 -24.74
CA GLY A 22 -24.97 32.77 -24.99
C GLY A 22 -25.60 33.61 -23.88
N PRO A 23 -26.52 34.54 -24.19
CA PRO A 23 -26.61 35.84 -23.53
C PRO A 23 -27.73 36.02 -22.49
N TRP A 24 -27.52 37.03 -21.65
CA TRP A 24 -28.36 37.65 -20.64
C TRP A 24 -29.86 37.73 -20.97
N ILE A 25 -30.70 37.13 -20.10
CA ILE A 25 -32.11 37.51 -19.93
C ILE A 25 -32.30 37.86 -18.45
N LYS A 26 -32.54 39.15 -18.20
CA LYS A 26 -33.04 39.69 -16.92
C LYS A 26 -34.53 39.34 -16.81
N GLY A 27 -35.00 38.90 -15.65
CA GLY A 27 -36.44 38.73 -15.45
C GLY A 27 -36.84 38.02 -14.16
N SER A 28 -36.83 38.79 -13.08
CA SER A 28 -37.69 38.67 -11.89
C SER A 28 -38.98 37.86 -12.03
N LEU A 29 -39.32 37.01 -11.04
CA LEU A 29 -40.32 37.27 -9.98
C LEU A 29 -40.75 35.96 -9.26
N ALA A 30 -41.07 36.10 -7.97
CA ALA A 30 -42.11 35.35 -7.24
C ALA A 30 -41.81 33.91 -6.78
N VAL A 31 -41.26 33.83 -5.55
CA VAL A 31 -41.93 33.27 -4.36
C VAL A 31 -42.99 32.19 -4.69
N ARG A 32 -42.65 30.90 -4.56
CA ARG A 32 -43.66 29.84 -4.24
C ARG A 32 -43.20 28.41 -3.98
N ALA A 33 -41.92 28.04 -4.06
CA ALA A 33 -41.54 26.62 -3.97
C ALA A 33 -40.71 26.25 -2.72
N SER A 34 -40.75 27.06 -1.67
CA SER A 34 -39.99 26.87 -0.41
C SER A 34 -40.41 25.66 0.44
N THR A 35 -41.38 24.84 0.02
CA THR A 35 -41.83 23.67 0.78
C THR A 35 -41.46 22.33 0.13
N ALA A 36 -40.98 22.30 -1.12
CA ALA A 36 -40.58 21.06 -1.79
C ALA A 36 -39.13 20.63 -1.45
N LEU A 37 -38.32 21.54 -0.90
CA LEU A 37 -36.90 21.29 -0.63
C LEU A 37 -36.64 20.52 0.67
N LEU A 38 -37.60 20.50 1.60
CA LEU A 38 -37.45 19.83 2.91
C LEU A 38 -37.77 18.33 2.89
N SER A 39 -38.55 17.87 1.91
CA SER A 39 -38.94 16.45 1.82
C SER A 39 -37.95 15.58 1.03
N LEU A 40 -37.14 16.17 0.14
CA LEU A 40 -36.12 15.41 -0.60
C LEU A 40 -34.83 15.17 0.20
N LEU A 41 -34.57 15.94 1.27
CA LEU A 41 -33.35 15.82 2.08
C LEU A 41 -33.40 14.63 3.07
N ALA A 42 -34.60 14.14 3.41
CA ALA A 42 -34.78 13.11 4.44
C ALA A 42 -34.53 11.66 3.94
N VAL A 43 -34.44 11.42 2.63
CA VAL A 43 -34.27 10.06 2.06
C VAL A 43 -32.87 9.81 1.50
N ALA A 44 -32.10 10.85 1.20
CA ALA A 44 -30.76 10.69 0.62
C ALA A 44 -29.66 10.38 1.65
N LEU A 45 -29.91 10.61 2.95
CA LEU A 45 -28.86 10.55 3.97
C LEU A 45 -28.44 9.12 4.44
N PRO A 46 -29.21 8.02 4.31
CA PRO A 46 -28.72 6.71 4.75
C PRO A 46 -27.91 5.94 3.70
N LEU A 47 -27.91 6.35 2.42
CA LEU A 47 -27.30 5.56 1.33
C LEU A 47 -25.76 5.59 1.30
N MET A 48 -25.11 6.36 2.17
CA MET A 48 -23.65 6.42 2.31
C MET A 48 -23.12 5.66 3.55
N VAL A 49 -23.93 4.83 4.22
CA VAL A 49 -23.48 3.91 5.27
C VAL A 49 -23.61 2.47 4.76
N ALA A 50 -22.83 2.11 3.75
CA ALA A 50 -22.77 0.73 3.25
C ALA A 50 -21.36 0.25 2.89
N CYS A 51 -20.32 1.04 3.16
CA CYS A 51 -18.92 0.60 3.11
C CYS A 51 -18.24 0.96 4.44
N GLY A 52 -18.55 0.19 5.48
CA GLY A 52 -17.99 0.37 6.82
C GLY A 52 -18.35 -0.82 7.71
N HIS A 53 -17.90 -2.02 7.34
CA HIS A 53 -17.95 -3.16 8.25
C HIS A 53 -17.07 -2.83 9.45
N SER A 54 -17.69 -2.57 10.59
CA SER A 54 -17.00 -2.35 11.86
C SER A 54 -17.13 -3.63 12.67
N ASP A 55 -16.08 -4.45 12.67
CA ASP A 55 -15.95 -5.51 13.66
C ASP A 55 -15.78 -4.88 15.06
N PRO A 56 -16.45 -5.41 16.10
CA PRO A 56 -16.26 -4.92 17.46
C PRO A 56 -14.82 -5.21 17.93
N ALA A 57 -14.16 -4.15 18.37
CA ALA A 57 -12.75 -4.11 18.75
C ALA A 57 -12.36 -5.14 19.84
N ALA A 58 -11.27 -5.86 19.58
CA ALA A 58 -10.36 -6.38 20.60
C ALA A 58 -8.92 -6.12 20.14
N GLY A 59 -8.33 -5.04 20.68
CA GLY A 59 -6.96 -4.59 20.41
C GLY A 59 -6.93 -3.36 19.50
N GLU A 60 -6.72 -2.17 20.07
CA GLU A 60 -6.40 -0.99 19.27
C GLU A 60 -5.18 -1.29 18.37
N PRO A 61 -5.21 -0.96 17.06
CA PRO A 61 -3.98 -0.96 16.28
C PRO A 61 -3.04 0.06 16.93
N GLY A 62 -1.92 -0.44 17.45
CA GLY A 62 -0.93 0.35 18.16
C GLY A 62 -0.65 1.64 17.42
N ARG A 63 -1.01 2.77 18.04
CA ARG A 63 -0.52 4.09 17.67
C ARG A 63 0.99 3.96 17.43
N LEU A 64 1.45 4.28 16.22
CA LEU A 64 2.88 4.43 15.92
C LEU A 64 3.42 5.57 16.79
N GLN A 65 3.88 5.23 18.00
CA GLN A 65 4.65 6.13 18.83
C GLN A 65 6.00 6.30 18.15
N GLY A 66 6.31 7.53 17.74
CA GLY A 66 7.56 7.87 17.06
C GLY A 66 8.79 7.64 17.94
N ALA A 67 9.92 7.45 17.25
CA ALA A 67 11.32 7.49 17.71
C ALA A 67 11.55 7.13 19.19
N GLY A 68 11.32 5.86 19.53
CA GLY A 68 11.72 5.25 20.79
C GLY A 68 12.04 3.77 20.58
N PRO A 69 12.76 3.13 21.51
CA PRO A 69 13.02 1.68 21.42
C PRO A 69 11.70 0.91 21.39
N THR A 70 11.62 -0.11 20.53
CA THR A 70 10.47 -1.01 20.46
C THR A 70 10.35 -1.79 21.78
N SER A 71 9.16 -1.77 22.38
CA SER A 71 8.85 -2.58 23.57
C SER A 71 8.44 -3.99 23.15
N TYR A 72 8.92 -4.99 23.89
CA TYR A 72 8.62 -6.40 23.66
C TYR A 72 8.00 -7.04 24.93
N PRO A 73 7.18 -8.11 24.80
CA PRO A 73 6.77 -8.75 23.54
C PRO A 73 5.88 -7.83 22.68
N LEU A 74 6.15 -7.80 21.38
CA LEU A 74 5.40 -7.00 20.40
C LEU A 74 4.50 -7.93 19.59
N THR A 75 3.20 -7.76 19.73
CA THR A 75 2.21 -8.49 18.92
C THR A 75 1.65 -7.57 17.84
N ILE A 76 1.70 -8.04 16.59
CA ILE A 76 1.14 -7.35 15.42
C ILE A 76 0.22 -8.29 14.64
N GLU A 77 -0.82 -7.71 14.05
CA GLU A 77 -1.59 -8.38 13.01
C GLU A 77 -0.93 -8.14 11.65
N ASN A 78 -0.57 -9.23 10.97
CA ASN A 78 0.03 -9.18 9.64
C ASN A 78 -0.76 -10.08 8.70
N CYS A 79 -1.50 -9.48 7.77
CA CYS A 79 -2.31 -10.20 6.77
C CYS A 79 -3.31 -11.20 7.38
N GLY A 80 -3.89 -10.87 8.55
CA GLY A 80 -4.82 -11.73 9.28
C GLY A 80 -4.15 -12.84 10.10
N VAL A 81 -2.82 -12.80 10.23
CA VAL A 81 -2.04 -13.65 11.12
C VAL A 81 -1.50 -12.81 12.27
N THR A 82 -1.81 -13.23 13.49
CA THR A 82 -1.19 -12.69 14.71
C THR A 82 0.25 -13.17 14.82
N VAL A 83 1.20 -12.25 14.82
CA VAL A 83 2.63 -12.53 15.00
C VAL A 83 3.11 -11.85 16.27
N THR A 84 3.79 -12.59 17.15
CA THR A 84 4.41 -12.04 18.36
C THR A 84 5.93 -12.14 18.26
N PHE A 85 6.62 -11.03 18.51
CA PHE A 85 8.06 -10.95 18.62
C PHE A 85 8.43 -10.80 20.09
N ASP A 86 9.22 -11.73 20.65
CA ASP A 86 9.69 -11.64 22.03
C ASP A 86 10.86 -10.66 22.21
N GLY A 87 11.47 -10.24 21.10
CA GLY A 87 12.61 -9.34 21.04
C GLY A 87 12.90 -8.89 19.62
N PRO A 88 13.92 -8.03 19.42
CA PRO A 88 14.31 -7.59 18.09
C PRO A 88 14.79 -8.78 17.25
N PRO A 89 14.33 -8.92 15.99
CA PRO A 89 14.80 -9.97 15.10
C PRO A 89 16.33 -9.92 14.93
N GLN A 90 16.97 -11.10 15.02
CA GLN A 90 18.43 -11.25 14.89
C GLN A 90 18.85 -11.80 13.52
N ARG A 91 17.93 -12.46 12.81
CA ARG A 91 18.14 -13.04 11.48
C ARG A 91 16.89 -12.84 10.65
N ALA A 92 17.02 -12.13 9.55
CA ALA A 92 15.93 -11.83 8.62
C ALA A 92 16.24 -12.36 7.22
N VAL A 93 15.23 -12.89 6.54
CA VAL A 93 15.28 -13.18 5.11
C VAL A 93 14.24 -12.29 4.44
N SER A 94 14.62 -11.57 3.39
CA SER A 94 13.70 -10.76 2.59
C SER A 94 13.38 -11.45 1.27
N LEU A 95 12.09 -11.54 0.92
CA LEU A 95 11.60 -12.31 -0.23
C LEU A 95 11.11 -11.45 -1.39
N TYR A 96 11.46 -10.16 -1.40
CA TYR A 96 11.10 -9.23 -2.47
C TYR A 96 12.02 -8.02 -2.46
N GLN A 97 12.42 -7.54 -3.65
CA GLN A 97 13.31 -6.38 -3.77
C GLN A 97 12.86 -5.16 -2.94
N ALA A 98 11.58 -4.79 -3.00
CA ALA A 98 11.11 -3.61 -2.25
C ALA A 98 11.22 -3.78 -0.73
N SER A 99 10.97 -4.99 -0.19
CA SER A 99 11.18 -5.23 1.24
C SER A 99 12.66 -5.28 1.61
N THR A 100 13.50 -5.77 0.70
CA THR A 100 14.96 -5.76 0.88
C THR A 100 15.48 -4.33 0.99
N GLU A 101 15.13 -3.47 0.04
CA GLU A 101 15.59 -2.09 0.02
C GLU A 101 15.10 -1.29 1.23
N ILE A 102 13.89 -1.58 1.75
CA ILE A 102 13.43 -1.01 3.03
C ILE A 102 14.34 -1.42 4.19
N LEU A 103 14.70 -2.70 4.30
CA LEU A 103 15.56 -3.18 5.39
C LEU A 103 16.98 -2.60 5.28
N LEU A 104 17.51 -2.50 4.06
CA LEU A 104 18.82 -1.88 3.80
C LEU A 104 18.80 -0.38 4.14
N ALA A 105 17.76 0.36 3.75
CA ALA A 105 17.60 1.77 4.09
C ALA A 105 17.47 2.03 5.60
N LEU A 106 17.06 1.02 6.38
CA LEU A 106 17.05 1.06 7.84
C LEU A 106 18.39 0.68 8.47
N GLY A 107 19.41 0.38 7.68
CA GLY A 107 20.74 -0.04 8.13
C GLY A 107 20.78 -1.42 8.75
N LEU A 108 19.89 -2.34 8.34
CA LEU A 108 19.72 -3.66 8.94
C LEU A 108 20.46 -4.78 8.19
N ALA A 109 21.37 -4.45 7.28
CA ALA A 109 22.11 -5.43 6.48
C ALA A 109 22.81 -6.49 7.34
N ASP A 110 23.34 -6.10 8.51
CA ASP A 110 24.00 -6.98 9.49
C ASP A 110 23.10 -8.09 10.06
N ARG A 111 21.78 -7.90 9.99
CA ARG A 111 20.77 -8.88 10.46
C ARG A 111 20.13 -9.65 9.34
N MET A 112 20.44 -9.32 8.09
CA MET A 112 19.89 -9.99 6.92
C MET A 112 20.77 -11.19 6.57
N VAL A 113 20.21 -12.38 6.65
CA VAL A 113 20.90 -13.64 6.32
C VAL A 113 20.56 -14.14 4.91
N GLY A 114 19.77 -13.37 4.16
CA GLY A 114 19.44 -13.70 2.79
C GLY A 114 18.43 -12.77 2.14
N THR A 115 18.57 -12.60 0.83
CA THR A 115 17.56 -11.95 -0.03
C THR A 115 17.13 -12.89 -1.14
N SER A 116 15.94 -12.67 -1.69
CA SER A 116 15.47 -13.33 -2.90
C SER A 116 14.62 -12.37 -3.73
N THR A 117 14.42 -12.74 -5.00
CA THR A 117 13.44 -12.14 -5.91
C THR A 117 13.72 -10.66 -6.22
N TRP A 118 14.55 -10.46 -7.24
CA TRP A 118 14.94 -9.13 -7.74
C TRP A 118 14.48 -8.91 -9.18
N PHE A 119 14.02 -7.70 -9.47
CA PHE A 119 13.47 -7.32 -10.79
C PHE A 119 14.37 -6.31 -11.50
N ASP A 120 14.97 -5.41 -10.74
CA ASP A 120 15.79 -4.31 -11.23
C ASP A 120 17.13 -4.27 -10.47
N PRO A 121 18.14 -3.55 -10.97
CA PRO A 121 19.32 -3.24 -10.18
C PRO A 121 18.94 -2.60 -8.83
N VAL A 122 19.68 -2.93 -7.78
CA VAL A 122 19.53 -2.27 -6.48
C VAL A 122 19.81 -0.77 -6.62
N LEU A 123 19.15 0.04 -5.79
CA LEU A 123 19.42 1.47 -5.72
C LEU A 123 20.92 1.73 -5.45
N PRO A 124 21.57 2.67 -6.17
CA PRO A 124 23.01 2.90 -6.03
C PRO A 124 23.47 3.20 -4.61
N GLU A 125 22.65 3.91 -3.84
CA GLU A 125 22.90 4.27 -2.44
C GLU A 125 22.83 3.09 -1.46
N LEU A 126 22.22 1.97 -1.86
CA LEU A 126 22.10 0.75 -1.04
C LEU A 126 23.03 -0.37 -1.53
N ALA A 127 23.84 -0.12 -2.55
CA ALA A 127 24.64 -1.14 -3.22
C ALA A 127 25.69 -1.77 -2.30
N ASP A 128 26.33 -0.96 -1.45
CA ASP A 128 27.36 -1.43 -0.51
C ASP A 128 26.74 -2.35 0.54
N ASP A 129 25.67 -1.90 1.22
CA ASP A 129 24.95 -2.71 2.21
C ASP A 129 24.35 -3.98 1.60
N ASN A 130 23.85 -3.91 0.36
CA ASN A 130 23.32 -5.08 -0.34
C ASN A 130 24.41 -6.11 -0.68
N ALA A 131 25.65 -5.67 -0.92
CA ALA A 131 26.75 -6.58 -1.24
C ALA A 131 27.13 -7.50 -0.08
N ASP A 132 26.86 -7.07 1.16
CA ASP A 132 27.09 -7.85 2.37
C ASP A 132 26.01 -8.91 2.63
N VAL A 133 24.86 -8.83 1.95
CA VAL A 133 23.73 -9.73 2.17
C VAL A 133 23.67 -10.83 1.09
N PRO A 134 23.73 -12.12 1.46
CA PRO A 134 23.68 -13.21 0.48
C PRO A 134 22.39 -13.20 -0.35
N ARG A 135 22.52 -13.38 -1.67
CA ARG A 135 21.37 -13.63 -2.55
C ARG A 135 21.08 -15.13 -2.60
N LEU A 136 19.99 -15.54 -1.95
CA LEU A 136 19.62 -16.95 -1.83
C LEU A 136 19.01 -17.51 -3.12
N ALA A 137 18.32 -16.65 -3.88
CA ALA A 137 17.76 -16.98 -5.19
C ALA A 137 17.55 -15.71 -6.04
N ASP A 138 17.63 -15.85 -7.37
CA ASP A 138 17.53 -14.70 -8.26
C ASP A 138 16.09 -14.28 -8.55
N ASN A 139 15.19 -15.24 -8.81
CA ASN A 139 13.80 -14.97 -9.16
C ASN A 139 12.81 -16.05 -8.69
N ASP A 140 13.23 -16.87 -7.72
CA ASP A 140 12.39 -17.93 -7.17
C ASP A 140 11.76 -17.47 -5.86
N ARG A 141 10.43 -17.33 -5.87
CA ARG A 141 9.61 -17.15 -4.66
C ARG A 141 9.38 -18.45 -3.89
N ASP A 142 9.90 -19.58 -4.37
CA ASP A 142 9.70 -20.88 -3.72
C ASP A 142 10.52 -20.96 -2.43
N TRP A 143 9.82 -21.23 -1.32
CA TRP A 143 10.41 -21.39 0.00
C TRP A 143 11.45 -22.53 0.02
N LYS A 144 11.30 -23.54 -0.83
CA LYS A 144 12.28 -24.62 -0.94
C LYS A 144 13.63 -24.10 -1.41
N SER A 145 13.64 -23.18 -2.38
CA SER A 145 14.86 -22.55 -2.91
C SER A 145 15.60 -21.79 -1.79
N CYS A 146 14.86 -21.00 -1.01
CA CYS A 146 15.41 -20.33 0.19
C CYS A 146 15.90 -21.33 1.25
N SER A 147 15.20 -22.45 1.48
CA SER A 147 15.55 -23.46 2.48
C SER A 147 16.73 -24.37 2.11
N VAL A 148 17.01 -24.51 0.82
CA VAL A 148 18.15 -25.27 0.30
C VAL A 148 19.38 -24.39 0.34
N SER A 149 19.25 -23.14 -0.11
CA SER A 149 20.34 -22.17 -0.07
C SER A 149 20.78 -21.86 1.37
N SER A 150 19.85 -21.78 2.33
CA SER A 150 20.19 -21.55 3.75
C SER A 150 20.86 -22.72 4.47
N ARG A 151 20.85 -23.93 3.88
CA ARG A 151 21.45 -25.14 4.48
C ARG A 151 22.96 -25.24 4.27
N THR A 152 23.50 -24.38 3.42
CA THR A 152 24.93 -24.27 3.09
C THR A 152 25.68 -23.22 3.90
N TRP A 153 25.04 -22.58 4.89
CA TRP A 153 25.60 -21.50 5.72
C TRP A 153 25.31 -21.70 7.21
#